data_AF-A0A832M0J5-F1
#
_entry.id   AF-A0A832M0J5-F1
#
_cell.length_a   1.000
_cell.length_b   1.000
_cell.length_c   1.000
_cell.angle_alpha   90.00
_cell.angle_beta   90.00
_cell.angle_gamma   90.00
#
_symmetry.space_group_name_H-M   'P 1'
#
loop_
_entity.id
_entity.type
_entity.pdbx_description
1 polymer ?
#
loop_
_entity_poly.entity_id
_entity_poly.type
_entity_poly.pdbx_seq_one_letter_code
_entity_poly.pdbx_strand_id
1 'polypeptide(L)' 'MPEKYDVIVVGGGPAGMTAASRIKRLKPSMRVAVFERSSFV' A
#
# COMPACT_ATOMS: atom_id res chain seq x y z
N MET A 1 12.96 0.54 16.00
CA MET A 1 12.13 -0.67 15.73
C MET A 1 11.63 -0.56 14.30
N PRO A 2 11.71 -1.61 13.46
CA PRO A 2 11.17 -1.54 12.11
C PRO A 2 9.66 -1.33 12.17
N GLU A 3 9.13 -0.50 11.27
CA GLU A 3 7.69 -0.34 11.13
C GLU A 3 7.06 -1.66 10.69
N LYS A 4 6.02 -2.10 11.41
CA LYS A 4 5.28 -3.32 11.07
C LYS A 4 4.12 -2.97 10.15
N TYR A 5 4.01 -3.67 9.02
CA TYR A 5 2.91 -3.58 8.09
C TYR A 5 2.29 -4.95 7.91
N ASP A 6 0.97 -5.02 7.75
CA ASP A 6 0.27 -6.26 7.44
C ASP A 6 0.42 -6.59 5.94
N VAL A 7 0.49 -5.55 5.10
CA VAL A 7 0.72 -5.68 3.66
C VAL A 7 1.67 -4.60 3.17
N ILE A 8 2.57 -4.98 2.27
CA ILE A 8 3.44 -4.08 1.52
C ILE A 8 3.13 -4.24 0.04
N VAL A 9 2.88 -3.13 -0.65
CA VAL A 9 2.73 -3.05 -2.10
C VAL A 9 3.96 -2.36 -2.68
N VAL A 10 4.61 -2.97 -3.68
CA VAL A 10 5.75 -2.39 -4.39
C VAL A 10 5.29 -1.99 -5.79
N GLY A 11 5.39 -0.69 -6.10
CA GLY A 11 4.80 -0.03 -7.25
C GLY A 11 3.54 0.77 -6.87
N GLY A 12 3.58 2.08 -7.04
CA GLY A 12 2.50 3.04 -6.76
C GLY A 12 1.68 3.47 -7.97
N GLY A 13 1.83 2.78 -9.11
CA GLY A 13 0.97 2.99 -10.28
C GLY A 13 -0.49 2.56 -10.07
N PRO A 14 -1.33 2.62 -11.13
CA PRO A 14 -2.77 2.36 -11.03
C PRO A 14 -3.12 1.02 -10.39
N ALA A 15 -2.37 -0.05 -10.72
CA ALA A 15 -2.57 -1.37 -10.16
C ALA A 15 -2.22 -1.43 -8.66
N GLY A 16 -1.08 -0.86 -8.26
CA GLY A 16 -0.62 -0.86 -6.88
C GLY A 16 -1.53 -0.05 -5.95
N MET A 17 -1.94 1.14 -6.39
CA MET A 17 -2.89 1.96 -5.64
C MET A 17 -4.28 1.33 -5.59
N THR A 18 -4.72 0.66 -6.66
CA THR A 18 -5.97 -0.11 -6.66
C THR A 18 -5.92 -1.25 -5.63
N ALA A 19 -4.81 -1.99 -5.58
CA ALA A 19 -4.61 -3.05 -4.59
C ALA A 19 -4.66 -2.50 -3.16
N ALA A 20 -3.87 -1.46 -2.87
CA ALA A 20 -3.82 -0.84 -1.54
C ALA A 20 -5.19 -0.30 -1.11
N SER A 21 -5.87 0.43 -2.00
CA SER A 21 -7.21 0.98 -1.76
C SER A 21 -8.25 -0.12 -1.52
N ARG A 22 -8.17 -1.22 -2.29
CA ARG A 22 -9.10 -2.36 -2.14
C ARG A 22 -8.88 -3.07 -0.81
N ILE A 23 -7.64 -3.26 -0.38
CA ILE A 23 -7.30 -3.83 0.93
C ILE A 23 -7.89 -2.97 2.05
N LYS A 24 -7.70 -1.65 2.02
CA LYS A 24 -8.26 -0.75 3.03
C LYS A 24 -9.79 -0.72 3.04
N ARG A 25 -10.45 -0.86 1.88
CA ARG A 25 -11.92 -1.02 1.83
C ARG A 25 -12.41 -2.33 2.46
N LEU A 26 -11.69 -3.44 2.28
CA LEU A 26 -12.08 -4.75 2.79
C LEU A 26 -11.69 -4.97 4.25
N LYS A 27 -10.56 -4.39 4.67
CA LYS A 27 -9.95 -4.56 5.99
C LYS A 27 -9.38 -3.22 6.47
N PRO A 28 -10.23 -2.31 6.97
CA PRO A 28 -9.80 -0.96 7.38
C PRO A 28 -8.72 -0.94 8.46
N SER A 29 -8.66 -1.96 9.32
CA SER A 29 -7.67 -2.09 10.40
C SER A 29 -6.26 -2.44 9.92
N MET A 30 -6.09 -2.97 8.70
CA MET A 30 -4.77 -3.37 8.22
C MET A 30 -3.89 -2.15 7.92
N ARG A 31 -2.64 -2.24 8.35
CA ARG A 31 -1.55 -1.32 8.00
C ARG A 31 -0.98 -1.71 6.65
N VAL A 32 -1.17 -0.83 5.66
CA VAL A 32 -0.69 -1.04 4.28
C VAL A 32 0.35 0.01 3.95
N ALA A 33 1.52 -0.40 3.48
CA ALA A 33 2.52 0.48 2.89
C ALA A 33 2.53 0.32 1.37
N VAL A 34 2.73 1.42 0.65
CA VAL A 34 3.01 1.43 -0.78
C VAL A 34 4.36 2.08 -1.00
N PHE A 35 5.26 1.39 -1.69
CA PHE A 35 6.57 1.91 -2.06
C PHE A 35 6.62 2.12 -3.57
N GLU A 36 6.92 3.34 -4.00
CA GLU A 36 7.12 3.69 -5.39
C GLU A 36 8.50 4.35 -5.54
N ARG A 37 9.17 4.07 -6.65
CA ARG A 37 10.47 4.68 -6.96
C ARG A 37 10.30 6.16 -7.31
N SER A 38 9.22 6.48 -8.01
CA SER A 38 8.86 7.85 -8.37
C SER A 38 8.36 8.63 -7.15
N SER A 39 8.67 9.92 -7.09
CA SER A 39 8.06 10.87 -6.14
C SER A 39 6.68 11.36 -6.59
N PHE A 40 6.24 10.97 -7.78
CA PHE A 40 4.94 11.33 -8.33
C PHE A 40 3.95 10.18 -8.10
N VAL A 41 2.85 10.50 -7.42
CA VAL A 41 1.64 9.68 -7.26
C VAL A 41 0.42 10.53 -7.52
#